data_AF-A0A251MXM3-F1
#
_entry.id   AF-A0A251MXM3-F1
#
_cell.length_a   1.000
_cell.length_b   1.000
_cell.length_c   1.000
_cell.angle_alpha   90.00
_cell.angle_beta   90.00
_cell.angle_gamma   90.00
#
_symmetry.space_group_name_H-M   'P 1'
#
loop_
_entity.id
_entity.type
_entity.pdbx_description
1 polymer ?
#
loop_
_entity_poly.entity_id
_entity_poly.type
_entity_poly.pdbx_seq_one_letter_code
_entity_poly.pdbx_strand_id
1 'polypeptide(L)'
;MSASSLVAEAVWKAIESTGSVTDDQLSILHFLFGKNLERATRIVDQRGVKRVLGEPSGRSIFQCKHQLAARLASSLGACVEVKVSDEQLALLLSKL
;
A
#
# COMPACT_ATOMS: atom_id res chain seq x y z
N MET A 1 -14.30 9.23 14.07
CA MET A 1 -14.19 8.25 12.97
C MET A 1 -15.47 8.34 12.15
N SER A 2 -15.41 8.62 10.84
CA SER A 2 -16.61 8.77 10.01
C SER A 2 -17.13 7.41 9.53
N ALA A 3 -18.42 7.30 9.19
CA ALA A 3 -18.97 6.08 8.60
C ALA A 3 -18.19 5.64 7.35
N SER A 4 -17.79 6.60 6.50
CA SER A 4 -16.93 6.36 5.32
C SER A 4 -15.59 5.72 5.67
N SER A 5 -14.95 6.15 6.77
CA SER A 5 -13.68 5.55 7.21
C SER A 5 -13.87 4.12 7.72
N LEU A 6 -14.98 3.80 8.40
CA LEU A 6 -15.27 2.44 8.86
C LEU A 6 -15.53 1.49 7.68
N VAL A 7 -16.28 1.93 6.67
CA VAL A 7 -16.52 1.15 5.45
C VAL A 7 -15.21 0.88 4.72
N ALA A 8 -14.35 1.90 4.57
CA ALA A 8 -13.03 1.72 3.95
C ALA A 8 -12.20 0.67 4.70
N GLU A 9 -12.11 0.76 6.03
CA GLU A 9 -11.34 -0.20 6.84
C GLU A 9 -11.88 -1.63 6.72
N ALA A 10 -13.20 -1.81 6.67
CA ALA A 10 -13.79 -3.13 6.49
C ALA A 10 -13.41 -3.75 5.13
N VAL A 11 -13.47 -2.94 4.06
CA VAL A 11 -13.06 -3.38 2.71
C VAL A 11 -11.57 -3.71 2.66
N TRP A 12 -10.71 -2.86 3.24
CA TRP A 12 -9.27 -3.11 3.26
C TRP A 12 -8.90 -4.42 3.99
N LYS A 13 -9.55 -4.70 5.12
CA LYS A 13 -9.33 -5.97 5.83
C LYS A 13 -9.74 -7.18 5.01
N ALA A 14 -10.82 -7.09 4.24
CA ALA A 14 -11.26 -8.19 3.36
C ALA A 14 -10.30 -8.40 2.17
N ILE A 15 -9.72 -7.32 1.63
CA ILE A 15 -8.68 -7.42 0.59
C ILE A 15 -7.43 -8.08 1.16
N GLU A 16 -6.98 -7.64 2.34
CA GLU A 16 -5.80 -8.23 3.02
C GLU A 16 -5.98 -9.71 3.34
N SER A 17 -7.19 -10.14 3.74
CA SER A 17 -7.44 -11.55 4.06
C SER A 17 -7.49 -12.45 2.84
N THR A 18 -7.83 -11.92 1.65
CA THR A 18 -7.93 -12.71 0.42
C THR A 18 -6.72 -12.54 -0.50
N GLY A 19 -5.93 -11.48 -0.34
CA GLY A 19 -4.87 -11.09 -1.27
C GLY A 19 -5.39 -10.69 -2.65
N SER A 20 -6.68 -10.36 -2.78
CA SER A 20 -7.34 -10.05 -4.05
C SER A 20 -8.34 -8.92 -3.88
N VAL A 21 -8.71 -8.25 -4.98
CA VAL A 21 -9.79 -7.24 -4.98
C VAL A 21 -10.91 -7.70 -5.89
N THR A 22 -12.15 -7.60 -5.42
CA THR A 22 -13.36 -7.81 -6.23
C THR A 22 -13.85 -6.50 -6.85
N ASP A 23 -14.67 -6.59 -7.91
CA ASP A 23 -15.26 -5.42 -8.56
C ASP A 23 -16.14 -4.59 -7.59
N ASP A 24 -16.84 -5.24 -6.67
CA ASP A 24 -17.63 -4.56 -5.63
C ASP A 24 -16.72 -3.78 -4.66
N GLN A 25 -15.62 -4.39 -4.22
CA GLN A 25 -14.65 -3.72 -3.36
C GLN A 25 -13.99 -2.52 -4.07
N LEU A 26 -13.63 -2.68 -5.35
CA LEU A 26 -13.13 -1.58 -6.17
C LEU A 26 -14.16 -0.46 -6.31
N SER A 27 -15.42 -0.80 -6.55
CA SER A 27 -16.52 0.17 -6.68
C SER A 27 -16.75 0.94 -5.38
N ILE A 28 -16.74 0.26 -4.22
CA ILE A 28 -16.85 0.90 -2.90
C ILE A 28 -15.67 1.84 -2.67
N LEU A 29 -14.43 1.36 -2.88
CA LEU A 29 -13.25 2.20 -2.69
C LEU A 29 -13.25 3.40 -3.65
N HIS A 30 -13.72 3.22 -4.90
CA HIS A 30 -13.81 4.29 -5.89
C HIS A 30 -14.84 5.33 -5.45
N PHE A 31 -15.99 4.90 -4.95
CA PHE A 31 -16.98 5.82 -4.38
C PHE A 31 -16.40 6.65 -3.21
N LEU A 32 -15.56 6.05 -2.38
CA LEU A 32 -14.97 6.71 -1.20
C LEU A 32 -13.79 7.64 -1.54
N PHE A 33 -12.94 7.26 -2.50
CA PHE A 33 -11.67 7.94 -2.77
C PHE A 33 -11.58 8.60 -4.16
N GLY A 34 -12.50 8.28 -5.06
CA GLY A 34 -12.61 8.81 -6.42
C GLY A 34 -11.34 8.66 -7.24
N LYS A 35 -10.96 9.74 -7.94
CA LYS A 35 -9.75 9.81 -8.79
C LYS A 35 -8.44 9.49 -8.06
N ASN A 36 -8.40 9.61 -6.73
CA ASN A 36 -7.23 9.20 -5.96
C ASN A 36 -7.03 7.68 -5.97
N LEU A 37 -8.12 6.91 -6.02
CA LEU A 37 -8.05 5.46 -6.19
C LEU A 37 -7.60 5.10 -7.60
N GLU A 38 -8.16 5.73 -8.64
CA GLU A 38 -7.75 5.46 -10.04
C GLU A 38 -6.24 5.69 -10.25
N ARG A 39 -5.70 6.75 -9.65
CA ARG A 39 -4.25 6.98 -9.67
C ARG A 39 -3.51 5.92 -8.86
N ALA A 40 -4.05 5.51 -7.72
CA ALA A 40 -3.43 4.50 -6.88
C ALA A 40 -3.34 3.14 -7.58
N THR A 41 -4.43 2.66 -8.20
CA THR A 41 -4.45 1.41 -8.96
C THR A 41 -3.43 1.45 -10.10
N ARG A 42 -3.37 2.55 -10.86
CA ARG A 42 -2.35 2.72 -11.91
C ARG A 42 -0.91 2.64 -11.39
N ILE A 43 -0.62 3.21 -10.21
CA ILE A 43 0.71 3.09 -9.60
C ILE A 43 1.02 1.62 -9.25
N VAL A 44 0.04 0.88 -8.73
CA VAL A 44 0.19 -0.54 -8.39
C VAL A 44 0.41 -1.38 -9.65
N ASP A 45 -0.40 -1.18 -10.69
CA ASP A 45 -0.31 -1.91 -11.97
C ASP A 45 1.06 -1.74 -12.64
N GLN A 46 1.63 -0.53 -12.51
CA GLN A 46 2.95 -0.19 -13.04
C GLN A 46 4.11 -0.62 -12.11
N ARG A 47 3.82 -1.39 -11.05
CA ARG A 47 4.80 -1.80 -10.02
C ARG A 47 5.55 -0.61 -9.38
N GLY A 48 4.87 0.53 -9.26
CA GLY A 48 5.44 1.78 -8.74
C GLY A 48 5.59 1.85 -7.22
N VAL A 49 5.21 0.78 -6.49
CA VAL A 49 5.37 0.70 -5.03
C VAL A 49 6.53 -0.21 -4.68
N LYS A 50 7.56 0.34 -4.06
CA LYS A 50 8.73 -0.40 -3.57
C LYS A 50 8.66 -0.57 -2.05
N ARG A 51 8.84 -1.80 -1.56
CA ARG A 51 9.01 -2.11 -0.14
C ARG A 51 10.50 -2.33 0.13
N VAL A 52 11.10 -1.49 0.96
CA VAL A 52 12.49 -1.65 1.39
C VAL A 52 12.50 -2.38 2.71
N LEU A 53 13.19 -3.52 2.78
CA LEU A 53 13.34 -4.37 3.96
C LEU A 53 14.75 -4.22 4.53
N GLY A 54 14.85 -3.87 5.82
CA GLY A 54 16.11 -3.84 6.57
C GLY A 54 16.39 -5.19 7.20
N GLU A 55 17.62 -5.67 7.05
CA GLU A 55 18.13 -6.86 7.73
C GLU A 55 19.27 -6.46 8.69
N PRO A 56 19.37 -7.07 9.89
CA PRO A 56 18.55 -8.18 10.39
C PRO A 56 17.22 -7.77 11.07
N SER A 57 16.92 -6.48 11.26
CA SER A 57 15.75 -6.07 12.06
C SER A 57 14.39 -6.51 11.51
N GLY A 58 14.29 -6.82 10.22
CA GLY A 58 13.03 -7.11 9.54
C GLY A 58 12.11 -5.89 9.39
N ARG A 59 12.58 -4.69 9.76
CA ARG A 59 11.81 -3.45 9.58
C ARG A 59 11.64 -3.17 8.10
N SER A 60 10.52 -2.56 7.72
CA SER A 60 10.31 -2.18 6.32
C SER A 60 9.62 -0.84 6.17
N ILE A 61 9.87 -0.20 5.02
CA ILE A 61 9.21 1.04 4.60
C ILE A 61 8.70 0.90 3.17
N PHE A 62 7.63 1.63 2.85
CA PHE A 62 7.18 1.79 1.48
C PHE A 62 7.72 3.09 0.91
N GLN A 63 8.47 2.99 -0.18
CA GLN A 63 8.93 4.14 -0.93
C GLN A 63 7.86 4.51 -1.97
N CYS A 64 6.80 5.19 -1.53
CA CYS A 64 5.72 5.67 -2.38
C CYS A 64 5.11 6.96 -1.80
N LYS A 65 4.84 7.96 -2.66
CA LYS A 65 4.18 9.21 -2.24
C LYS A 65 2.66 9.08 -2.12
N HIS A 66 2.07 8.02 -2.69
CA HIS A 66 0.63 7.80 -2.70
C HIS A 66 0.24 6.75 -1.66
N GLN A 67 -0.36 7.20 -0.55
CA GLN A 67 -0.73 6.33 0.56
C GLN A 67 -1.69 5.20 0.14
N LEU A 68 -2.69 5.50 -0.69
CA LEU A 68 -3.61 4.47 -1.22
C LEU A 68 -2.90 3.42 -2.06
N ALA A 69 -1.91 3.81 -2.87
CA ALA A 69 -1.14 2.87 -3.67
C ALA A 69 -0.27 1.98 -2.78
N ALA A 70 0.38 2.56 -1.78
CA ALA A 70 1.18 1.80 -0.81
C ALA A 70 0.33 0.78 -0.07
N ARG A 71 -0.87 1.18 0.39
CA ARG A 71 -1.80 0.29 1.08
C ARG A 71 -2.29 -0.82 0.16
N LEU A 72 -2.80 -0.48 -1.03
CA LEU A 72 -3.29 -1.45 -2.00
C LEU A 72 -2.21 -2.46 -2.41
N ALA A 73 -1.00 -2.00 -2.73
CA ALA A 73 0.13 -2.87 -3.06
C ALA A 73 0.53 -3.77 -1.88
N SER A 74 0.44 -3.27 -0.65
CA SER A 74 0.71 -4.09 0.54
C SER A 74 -0.34 -5.19 0.71
N SER A 75 -1.62 -4.85 0.59
CA SER A 75 -2.72 -5.81 0.76
C SER A 75 -2.73 -6.89 -0.33
N LEU A 76 -2.27 -6.55 -1.54
CA LEU A 76 -2.19 -7.47 -2.68
C LEU A 76 -0.85 -8.20 -2.83
N GLY A 77 0.14 -7.90 -1.97
CA GLY A 77 1.50 -8.42 -2.17
C GLY A 77 2.16 -7.96 -3.48
N ALA A 78 1.68 -6.86 -4.08
CA ALA A 78 2.15 -6.35 -5.37
C ALA A 78 3.34 -5.38 -5.25
N CYS A 79 4.02 -5.36 -4.10
CA CYS A 79 5.18 -4.50 -3.86
C CYS A 79 6.44 -5.07 -4.50
N VAL A 80 7.31 -4.19 -5.01
CA VAL A 80 8.67 -4.58 -5.37
C VAL A 80 9.54 -4.59 -4.12
N GLU A 81 9.93 -5.76 -3.65
CA GLU A 81 10.76 -5.90 -2.46
C GLU A 81 12.23 -5.69 -2.76
N VAL A 82 12.90 -4.90 -1.92
CA VAL A 82 14.35 -4.69 -1.97
C VAL A 82 14.92 -4.78 -0.56
N LYS A 83 15.87 -5.70 -0.37
CA LYS A 83 16.58 -5.91 0.88
C LYS A 83 17.79 -4.98 0.97
N VAL A 84 18.00 -4.37 2.13
CA VAL A 84 19.11 -3.47 2.45
C VAL A 84 19.59 -3.74 3.87
N SER A 85 20.76 -3.23 4.25
CA SER A 85 21.19 -3.28 5.65
C SER A 85 20.38 -2.30 6.51
N ASP A 86 20.26 -2.56 7.81
CA ASP A 86 19.59 -1.65 8.74
C ASP A 86 20.22 -0.25 8.76
N GLU A 87 21.52 -0.11 8.53
CA GLU A 87 22.19 1.18 8.40
C GLU A 87 21.73 1.93 7.14
N GLN A 88 21.59 1.23 6.02
CA GLN A 88 21.06 1.81 4.79
C GLN A 88 19.59 2.20 4.95
N LEU A 89 18.78 1.38 5.63
CA LEU A 89 17.39 1.70 5.94
C LEU A 89 17.30 2.95 6.82
N ALA A 90 18.15 3.07 7.85
CA ALA A 90 18.22 4.25 8.71
C ALA A 90 18.62 5.52 7.93
N LEU A 91 19.56 5.41 6.99
CA LEU A 91 19.95 6.53 6.11
C LEU A 91 18.85 6.94 5.12
N LEU A 92 17.99 6.01 4.70
CA LEU A 92 16.82 6.34 3.89
C LEU A 92 15.77 7.08 4.73
N LEU A 93 15.54 6.61 5.97
CA LEU A 93 14.62 7.22 6.91
C LEU A 93 15.03 8.63 7.34
N SER A 94 16.33 8.92 7.46
CA SER A 94 16.82 10.25 7.84
C SER A 94 16.62 11.32 6.75
N LYS A 95 16.22 10.93 5.54
CA LYS A 95 15.98 11.82 4.39
C LYS A 95 14.49 12.04 4.09
N LEU A 96 13.59 11.44 4.86
CA LEU A 96 12.15 11.66 4.78
C LEU A 96 11.76 12.92 5.55
#